data_AF-A0A822V5N7-F1
#
_entry.id   AF-A0A822V5N7-F1
#
_cell.length_a   1.000
_cell.length_b   1.000
_cell.length_c   1.000
_cell.angle_alpha   90.00
_cell.angle_beta   90.00
_cell.angle_gamma   90.00
#
_symmetry.space_group_name_H-M   'P 1'
#
loop_
_entity.id
_entity.type
_entity.pdbx_description
1 polymer ?
#
loop_
_entity_poly.entity_id
_entity_poly.type
_entity_poly.pdbx_seq_one_letter_code
_entity_poly.pdbx_strand_id
1 'polypeptide(L)'
;MAKALDLDKFEPKDASELYKGILQQVSAVLISHFNEVKNEIAVHIKSIAQKAWLTQAGLKNGTISREHADMAMHTQELALSSVLLYSEFLVYETVQTVLNAVFGVIGAAIRNLTGFDLAFGRS
;
A
#
# COMPACT_ATOMS: atom_id res chain seq x y z
N MET A 1 -1.23 -8.23 12.21
CA MET A 1 -1.62 -8.34 10.78
C MET A 1 -2.97 -9.03 10.72
N ALA A 2 -3.95 -8.48 10.02
CA ALA A 2 -5.21 -9.21 9.80
C ALA A 2 -4.89 -10.45 8.94
N LYS A 3 -5.26 -11.63 9.42
CA LYS A 3 -4.99 -12.88 8.70
C LYS A 3 -5.91 -12.94 7.48
N ALA A 4 -5.33 -13.11 6.30
CA ALA A 4 -6.09 -13.33 5.07
C ALA A 4 -6.98 -14.58 5.21
N LEU A 5 -8.13 -14.56 4.54
CA LEU A 5 -9.10 -15.64 4.56
C LEU A 5 -8.56 -16.84 3.74
N ASP A 6 -8.75 -18.06 4.23
CA ASP A 6 -8.45 -19.29 3.45
C ASP A 6 -9.59 -19.53 2.45
N LEU A 7 -9.44 -19.01 1.23
CA LEU A 7 -10.48 -19.05 0.20
C LEU A 7 -10.83 -20.48 -0.24
N ASP A 8 -9.90 -21.43 -0.11
CA ASP A 8 -10.12 -22.80 -0.56
C ASP A 8 -11.01 -23.61 0.41
N LYS A 9 -11.26 -23.08 1.60
CA LYS A 9 -12.11 -23.72 2.63
C LYS A 9 -13.26 -22.82 3.08
N PHE A 10 -13.47 -21.69 2.41
CA PHE A 10 -14.47 -20.74 2.82
C PHE A 10 -15.87 -21.16 2.35
N GLU A 11 -16.69 -21.63 3.27
CA GLU A 11 -18.08 -22.07 3.05
C GLU A 11 -19.02 -21.33 4.02
N PRO A 12 -19.42 -20.08 3.70
CA PRO A 12 -20.30 -19.32 4.57
C PRO A 12 -21.70 -19.93 4.60
N LYS A 13 -22.30 -20.03 5.78
CA LYS A 13 -23.62 -20.63 5.98
C LYS A 13 -24.78 -19.67 5.70
N ASP A 14 -24.50 -18.38 5.80
CA ASP A 14 -25.48 -17.32 5.59
C ASP A 14 -24.81 -16.04 5.05
N ALA A 15 -25.65 -15.05 4.74
CA ALA A 15 -25.19 -13.76 4.22
C ALA A 15 -24.33 -12.98 5.22
N SER A 16 -24.49 -13.19 6.53
CA SER A 16 -23.68 -12.52 7.57
C SER A 16 -22.26 -13.09 7.59
N GLU A 17 -22.11 -14.41 7.51
CA GLU A 17 -20.82 -15.07 7.40
C GLU A 17 -20.10 -14.68 6.10
N LEU A 18 -20.83 -14.60 4.98
CA LEU A 18 -20.28 -14.10 3.72
C LEU A 18 -19.79 -12.65 3.84
N TYR A 19 -20.61 -11.75 4.41
CA TYR A 19 -20.22 -10.36 4.66
C TYR A 19 -18.96 -10.24 5.52
N LYS A 20 -18.88 -11.03 6.60
CA LYS A 20 -17.70 -11.04 7.49
C LYS A 20 -16.45 -11.53 6.76
N GLY A 21 -16.57 -12.58 5.94
CA GLY A 21 -15.45 -13.08 5.12
C GLY A 21 -14.97 -12.03 4.09
N ILE A 22 -15.90 -11.34 3.42
CA ILE A 22 -15.57 -10.24 2.51
C ILE A 22 -14.84 -9.13 3.26
N LEU A 23 -15.38 -8.68 4.40
CA LEU A 23 -14.78 -7.62 5.20
C LEU A 23 -13.38 -8.00 5.68
N GLN A 24 -13.18 -9.26 6.11
CA GLN A 24 -11.88 -9.77 6.54
C GLN A 24 -10.86 -9.70 5.40
N GLN A 25 -11.22 -10.19 4.22
CA GLN A 25 -10.31 -10.23 3.06
C GLN A 25 -9.98 -8.82 2.56
N VAL A 26 -10.98 -7.95 2.43
CA VAL A 26 -10.79 -6.55 2.04
C VAL A 26 -9.91 -5.81 3.04
N SER A 27 -10.15 -6.01 4.35
CA SER A 27 -9.33 -5.39 5.39
C SER A 27 -7.87 -5.86 5.34
N ALA A 28 -7.63 -7.15 5.08
CA ALA A 28 -6.29 -7.70 4.95
C ALA A 28 -5.53 -7.06 3.77
N VAL A 29 -6.19 -6.93 2.62
CA VAL A 29 -5.64 -6.27 1.42
C VAL A 29 -5.31 -4.80 1.68
N LEU A 30 -6.27 -4.03 2.23
CA LEU A 30 -6.07 -2.62 2.54
C LEU A 30 -4.92 -2.39 3.53
N ILE A 31 -4.81 -3.24 4.56
CA ILE A 31 -3.72 -3.15 5.53
C ILE A 31 -2.38 -3.50 4.90
N SER A 32 -2.31 -4.52 4.03
CA SER A 32 -1.07 -4.86 3.31
C SER A 32 -0.60 -3.68 2.48
N HIS A 33 -1.50 -3.16 1.64
CA HIS A 33 -1.19 -2.06 0.74
C HIS A 33 -0.78 -0.79 1.48
N PHE A 34 -1.52 -0.41 2.53
CA PHE A 34 -1.15 0.71 3.37
C PHE A 34 0.25 0.54 3.98
N ASN A 35 0.59 -0.68 4.43
CA ASN A 35 1.92 -0.92 4.99
C ASN A 35 3.03 -0.86 3.93
N GLU A 36 2.77 -1.29 2.70
CA GLU A 36 3.71 -1.16 1.58
C GLU A 36 4.00 0.31 1.29
N VAL A 37 2.96 1.11 1.05
CA VAL A 37 3.09 2.57 0.81
C VAL A 37 3.79 3.26 1.98
N LYS A 38 3.39 2.95 3.21
CA LYS A 38 4.02 3.51 4.41
C LYS A 38 5.50 3.16 4.50
N ASN A 39 5.87 1.92 4.22
CA ASN A 39 7.26 1.46 4.30
C ASN A 39 8.13 2.15 3.23
N GLU A 40 7.61 2.29 2.01
CA GLU A 40 8.30 3.01 0.93
C GLU A 40 8.55 4.47 1.32
N ILE A 41 7.50 5.21 1.69
CA ILE A 41 7.61 6.60 2.13
C ILE A 41 8.57 6.73 3.33
N ALA A 42 8.53 5.81 4.30
CA ALA A 42 9.40 5.85 5.47
C ALA A 42 10.89 5.75 5.12
N VAL A 43 11.26 4.94 4.13
CA VAL A 43 12.65 4.85 3.65
C VAL A 43 13.12 6.19 3.08
N HIS A 44 12.27 6.85 2.29
CA HIS A 44 12.60 8.15 1.71
C HIS A 44 12.68 9.25 2.78
N ILE A 45 11.72 9.30 3.72
CA ILE A 45 11.77 10.24 4.85
C ILE A 45 13.05 10.06 5.66
N LYS A 46 13.48 8.82 5.92
CA LYS A 46 14.74 8.56 6.64
C LYS A 46 15.95 9.12 5.88
N SER A 47 16.01 8.93 4.57
CA SER A 47 17.07 9.48 3.72
C SER A 47 17.09 11.00 3.73
N ILE A 48 15.92 11.63 3.64
CA ILE A 48 15.76 13.09 3.69
C ILE A 48 16.21 13.62 5.05
N ALA A 49 15.80 12.99 6.15
CA ALA A 49 16.21 13.39 7.50
C ALA A 49 17.73 13.32 7.68
N GLN A 50 18.38 12.27 7.19
CA GLN A 50 19.84 12.13 7.22
C GLN A 50 20.53 13.24 6.42
N LYS A 51 20.05 13.53 5.20
CA LYS A 51 20.64 14.59 4.37
C LYS A 51 20.40 15.97 4.95
N ALA A 52 19.20 16.25 5.47
CA ALA A 52 18.89 17.49 6.15
C ALA A 52 19.78 17.70 7.37
N TRP A 53 20.08 16.64 8.13
CA TRP A 53 21.05 16.70 9.24
C TRP A 53 22.46 17.05 8.75
N LEU A 54 22.95 16.37 7.71
CA LEU A 54 24.27 16.64 7.13
C LEU A 54 24.37 18.08 6.59
N THR A 55 23.33 18.58 5.93
CA THR A 55 23.25 19.96 5.46
C THR A 55 23.31 20.95 6.62
N GLN A 56 22.54 20.72 7.70
CA GLN A 56 22.60 21.56 8.90
C GLN A 56 23.99 21.57 9.53
N ALA A 57 24.61 20.40 9.68
CA ALA A 57 25.97 20.28 10.22
C ALA A 57 26.98 20.99 9.33
N GLY A 58 26.87 20.87 8.01
CA GLY A 58 27.75 21.52 7.05
C GLY A 58 27.63 23.05 7.07
N LEU A 59 26.39 23.58 7.13
CA LEU A 59 26.15 25.01 7.28
C LEU A 59 26.75 25.55 8.58
N LYS A 60 26.51 24.85 9.70
CA LYS A 60 27.06 25.23 11.01
C LYS A 60 28.59 25.25 11.03
N ASN A 61 29.22 24.29 10.35
CA ASN A 61 30.68 24.15 10.31
C ASN A 61 31.32 24.97 9.18
N GLY A 62 30.54 25.69 8.37
CA GLY A 62 31.04 26.44 7.22
C GLY A 62 31.63 25.58 6.10
N THR A 63 31.32 24.27 6.07
CA THR A 63 31.85 23.34 5.05
C THR A 63 31.03 23.32 3.77
N ILE A 64 29.80 23.87 3.80
CA ILE A 64 28.98 24.11 2.61
C ILE A 64 28.43 25.53 2.63
N SER A 65 28.24 26.13 1.45
CA SER A 65 27.59 27.44 1.34
C SER A 65 26.07 27.32 1.47
N ARG A 66 25.39 28.46 1.67
CA ARG A 66 23.94 28.53 1.68
C ARG A 66 23.34 28.03 0.36
N GLU A 67 23.91 28.44 -0.76
CA GLU A 67 23.43 28.06 -2.10
C GLU A 67 23.52 26.54 -2.30
N HIS A 68 24.60 25.91 -1.84
CA HIS A 68 24.74 24.45 -1.89
C HIS A 68 23.74 23.74 -0.97
N ALA A 69 23.48 24.29 0.22
CA ALA A 69 22.48 23.75 1.12
C ALA A 69 21.06 23.82 0.53
N ASP A 70 20.70 24.98 -0.05
CA ASP A 70 19.40 25.18 -0.70
C ASP A 70 19.23 24.21 -1.87
N MET A 71 20.24 24.09 -2.74
CA MET A 71 20.23 23.12 -3.85
C MET A 71 20.07 21.67 -3.37
N ALA A 72 20.79 21.29 -2.30
CA ALA A 72 20.72 19.94 -1.74
C ALA A 72 19.32 19.62 -1.19
N MET A 73 18.68 20.59 -0.52
CA MET A 73 17.33 20.43 0.02
C MET A 73 16.26 20.44 -1.07
N HIS A 74 16.37 21.31 -2.07
CA HIS A 74 15.43 21.33 -3.18
C HIS A 74 15.49 20.04 -4.02
N THR A 75 16.68 19.45 -4.14
CA THR A 75 16.83 18.11 -4.74
C THR A 75 16.10 17.03 -3.93
N GLN A 76 16.09 17.11 -2.59
CA GLN A 76 15.35 16.17 -1.75
C GLN A 76 13.83 16.38 -1.84
N GLU A 77 13.39 17.63 -1.96
CA GLU A 77 11.98 17.98 -2.19
C GLU A 77 11.46 17.37 -3.50
N LEU A 78 12.21 17.53 -4.60
CA LEU A 78 11.86 16.93 -5.89
C LEU A 78 11.80 15.39 -5.80
N ALA A 79 12.78 14.77 -5.15
CA ALA A 79 12.81 13.32 -4.98
C ALA A 79 11.61 12.81 -4.17
N LEU A 80 11.21 13.51 -3.10
CA LEU A 80 10.03 13.15 -2.31
C LEU A 80 8.75 13.32 -3.13
N SER A 81 8.64 14.40 -3.91
CA SER A 81 7.49 14.65 -4.78
C SER A 81 7.26 13.51 -5.76
N SER A 82 8.32 13.00 -6.40
CA SER A 82 8.22 11.84 -7.30
C SER A 82 7.76 10.57 -6.59
N VAL A 83 8.22 10.32 -5.36
CA VAL A 83 7.81 9.16 -4.55
C VAL A 83 6.34 9.26 -4.15
N LEU A 84 5.87 10.45 -3.77
CA LEU A 84 4.47 10.66 -3.41
C LEU A 84 3.54 10.48 -4.62
N LEU A 85 3.94 10.95 -5.80
CA LEU A 85 3.20 10.70 -7.05
C LEU A 85 3.14 9.20 -7.38
N TYR A 86 4.23 8.46 -7.22
CA TYR A 86 4.22 7.01 -7.40
C TYR A 86 3.29 6.32 -6.39
N SER A 87 3.30 6.78 -5.14
CA SER A 87 2.41 6.28 -4.08
C SER A 87 0.92 6.52 -4.40
N GLU A 88 0.58 7.58 -5.14
CA GLU A 88 -0.79 7.84 -5.60
C GLU A 88 -1.26 6.79 -6.64
N PHE A 89 -0.38 6.35 -7.54
CA PHE A 89 -0.69 5.27 -8.47
C PHE A 89 -0.96 3.94 -7.75
N LEU A 90 -0.21 3.65 -6.68
CA LEU A 90 -0.45 2.49 -5.83
C LEU A 90 -1.87 2.51 -5.21
N VAL A 91 -2.36 3.69 -4.80
CA VAL A 91 -3.73 3.85 -4.30
C VAL A 91 -4.78 3.54 -5.39
N TYR A 92 -4.52 3.86 -6.66
CA TYR A 92 -5.42 3.49 -7.75
C TYR A 92 -5.47 1.95 -7.95
N GLU A 93 -4.31 1.28 -7.92
CA GLU A 93 -4.24 -0.19 -7.97
C GLU A 93 -4.98 -0.84 -6.78
N THR A 94 -5.03 -0.16 -5.64
CA THR A 94 -5.79 -0.62 -4.46
C THR A 94 -7.27 -0.80 -4.78
N VAL A 95 -7.88 0.10 -5.57
CA VAL A 95 -9.31 0.01 -5.91
C VAL A 95 -9.61 -1.27 -6.67
N GLN A 96 -8.80 -1.59 -7.69
CA GLN A 96 -8.95 -2.82 -8.45
C GLN A 96 -8.67 -4.04 -7.58
N THR A 97 -7.68 -3.97 -6.70
CA THR A 97 -7.32 -5.07 -5.78
C THR A 97 -8.45 -5.34 -4.78
N VAL A 98 -9.13 -4.31 -4.29
CA VAL A 98 -10.31 -4.44 -3.41
C VAL A 98 -11.47 -5.09 -4.17
N LEU A 99 -11.75 -4.67 -5.41
CA LEU A 99 -12.78 -5.30 -6.24
C LEU A 99 -12.47 -6.79 -6.44
N ASN A 100 -11.23 -7.12 -6.80
CA ASN A 100 -10.78 -8.50 -6.97
C ASN A 100 -10.88 -9.31 -5.67
N ALA A 101 -10.58 -8.69 -4.52
CA ALA A 101 -10.70 -9.34 -3.21
C ALA A 101 -12.16 -9.66 -2.86
N VAL A 102 -13.08 -8.72 -3.08
CA VAL A 102 -14.52 -8.92 -2.84
C VAL A 102 -15.05 -10.07 -3.71
N PHE A 103 -14.83 -9.98 -5.02
CA PHE A 103 -15.35 -10.99 -5.95
C PHE A 103 -14.59 -12.32 -5.86
N GLY A 104 -13.34 -12.32 -5.41
CA GLY A 104 -12.59 -13.53 -5.06
C GLY A 104 -13.22 -14.29 -3.90
N VAL A 105 -13.64 -13.61 -2.83
CA VAL A 105 -14.36 -14.25 -1.70
C VAL A 105 -15.71 -14.79 -2.15
N ILE A 106 -16.46 -14.02 -2.95
CA ILE A 106 -17.76 -14.45 -3.48
C ILE A 106 -17.60 -15.68 -4.38
N GLY A 107 -16.63 -15.64 -5.31
CA GLY A 107 -16.34 -16.76 -6.20
C GLY A 107 -15.90 -18.01 -5.45
N ALA A 108 -15.05 -17.87 -4.43
CA ALA A 108 -14.64 -18.95 -3.56
C ALA A 108 -15.83 -19.58 -2.81
N ALA A 109 -16.70 -18.75 -2.22
CA ALA A 109 -17.90 -19.24 -1.54
C ALA A 109 -18.83 -20.02 -2.47
N ILE A 110 -19.08 -19.49 -3.68
CA ILE A 110 -19.93 -20.16 -4.68
C ILE A 110 -19.31 -21.48 -5.12
N ARG A 111 -18.01 -21.48 -5.43
CA ARG A 111 -17.27 -22.69 -5.83
C ARG A 111 -17.32 -23.76 -4.74
N ASN A 112 -17.03 -23.41 -3.50
CA ASN A 112 -16.94 -24.39 -2.43
C ASN A 112 -18.33 -24.96 -2.05
N LEU A 113 -19.40 -24.14 -2.11
CA LEU A 113 -20.76 -24.59 -1.81
C LEU A 113 -21.45 -25.35 -2.95
N THR A 114 -21.10 -25.03 -4.21
CA THR A 114 -21.87 -25.51 -5.38
C THR A 114 -21.06 -26.33 -6.38
N GLY A 115 -19.73 -26.29 -6.30
CA GLY A 115 -18.82 -26.87 -7.28
C GLY A 115 -18.66 -26.07 -8.58
N PHE A 116 -19.33 -24.91 -8.72
CA PHE A 116 -19.25 -24.08 -9.93
C PHE A 116 -18.28 -22.91 -9.78
N ASP A 117 -17.40 -22.74 -10.76
CA ASP A 117 -16.53 -21.57 -10.89
C ASP A 117 -17.22 -20.44 -11.66
N LEU A 118 -17.19 -19.23 -11.10
CA LEU A 118 -17.62 -18.02 -11.78
C LEU A 118 -16.41 -17.16 -12.14
N ALA A 119 -16.35 -16.73 -13.41
CA ALA A 119 -15.32 -15.81 -13.88
C ALA A 119 -15.75 -14.36 -13.59
N PHE A 120 -15.20 -13.79 -12.53
CA PHE A 120 -15.31 -12.35 -12.27
C PHE A 120 -14.11 -11.63 -12.88
N GLY A 121 -14.37 -10.70 -13.82
CA GLY A 121 -13.38 -9.73 -14.30
C GLY A 121 -12.01 -10.30 -14.69
N ARG A 122 -11.95 -11.10 -15.76
CA ARG A 122 -10.67 -11.29 -16.48
C ARG A 122 -10.34 -9.99 -17.22
N SER A 123 -9.31 -9.30 -16.77
CA SER A 123 -8.41 -8.56 -17.68
C SER A 123 -7.28 -9.49 -18.07
#